data_AF-A0A0F9KAR7-F1
#
_entry.id   AF-A0A0F9KAR7-F1
#
_cell.length_a   1.000
_cell.length_b   1.000
_cell.length_c   1.000
_cell.angle_alpha   90.00
_cell.angle_beta   90.00
_cell.angle_gamma   90.00
#
_symmetry.space_group_name_H-M   'P 1'
#
loop_
_entity.id
_entity.type
_entity.pdbx_description
1 polymer ?
#
loop_
_entity_poly.entity_id
_entity_poly.type
_entity_poly.pdbx_seq_one_letter_code
_entity_poly.pdbx_strand_id
1 'polypeptide(L)' 'MADIYTRFSHEEYKAFEEACREFSETTHTSVDGYYHKSIRLPVGGLIFEFHGPIVKAAEGELEDSGPDPDLRAS' A
#
# COMPACT_ATOMS: atom_id res chain seq x y z
N MET A 1 6.65 -12.70 -17.81
CA MET A 1 7.46 -11.77 -17.00
C MET A 1 7.34 -10.41 -17.66
N ALA A 2 6.94 -9.38 -16.91
CA ALA A 2 6.81 -8.03 -17.43
C ALA A 2 7.92 -7.20 -16.77
N ASP A 3 8.72 -6.52 -17.59
CA ASP A 3 9.78 -5.64 -17.12
C ASP A 3 9.32 -4.19 -17.31
N ILE A 4 9.47 -3.38 -16.26
CA ILE A 4 9.13 -1.96 -16.28
C ILE A 4 10.41 -1.17 -16.12
N TYR A 5 10.76 -0.40 -17.15
CA TYR A 5 11.89 0.53 -17.11
C TYR A 5 11.39 1.94 -16.82
N THR A 6 11.88 2.51 -15.73
CA THR A 6 11.49 3.86 -15.29
C THR A 6 12.73 4.74 -15.20
N ARG A 7 12.57 6.02 -15.51
CA ARG A 7 13.59 7.05 -15.30
C ARG A 7 13.00 8.08 -14.38
N PHE A 8 13.74 8.42 -13.34
CA PHE A 8 13.35 9.46 -12.42
C PHE A 8 14.14 10.73 -12.70
N SER A 9 13.44 11.85 -12.71
CA SER A 9 14.03 13.13 -12.37
C SER A 9 14.56 13.12 -10.93
N HIS A 10 15.38 14.12 -10.58
CA HIS A 10 15.90 14.23 -9.22
C HIS A 10 14.77 14.38 -8.19
N GLU A 11 13.71 15.13 -8.52
CA GLU A 11 12.55 15.33 -7.64
C GLU A 11 11.77 14.04 -7.43
N GLU A 12 11.51 13.28 -8.50
CA GLU A 12 10.82 11.99 -8.42
C GLU A 12 11.63 10.97 -7.61
N TYR A 13 12.96 10.96 -7.79
CA TYR A 13 13.83 10.12 -6.98
C TYR A 13 13.75 10.48 -5.50
N LYS A 14 13.73 11.78 -5.16
CA LYS A 14 13.59 12.22 -3.77
C LYS A 14 12.22 11.92 -3.18
N ALA A 15 11.14 12.04 -3.95
CA ALA A 15 9.80 11.64 -3.53
C ALA A 15 9.73 10.13 -3.26
N PHE A 16 10.34 9.31 -4.12
CA PHE A 16 10.44 7.87 -3.90
C PHE A 16 11.26 7.53 -2.65
N GLU A 17 12.41 8.19 -2.46
CA GLU A 17 13.26 8.01 -1.27
C GLU A 17 12.50 8.33 0.03
N GLU A 18 11.73 9.42 0.03
CA GLU A 18 10.92 9.81 1.18
C GLU A 18 9.78 8.82 1.44
N ALA A 19 9.06 8.38 0.40
CA ALA A 19 8.02 7.36 0.53
C ALA A 19 8.58 6.03 1.07
N CYS A 20 9.78 5.63 0.65
CA CYS A 20 10.48 4.46 1.19
C CYS A 20 10.87 4.65 2.67
N ARG A 21 11.22 5.87 3.08
CA ARG A 21 11.58 6.19 4.47
C ARG A 21 10.36 6.22 5.39
N GLU A 22 9.26 6.81 4.93
CA GLU A 22 8.00 6.86 5.66
C GLU A 22 7.42 5.45 5.84
N PHE A 23 7.49 4.63 4.79
CA PHE A 23 6.98 3.26 4.77
C PHE A 23 5.54 3.17 5.29
N SER A 24 4.67 4.02 4.74
CA SER A 24 3.27 4.11 5.16
C SER A 24 2.49 2.87 4.69
N GLU A 25 2.07 2.04 5.65
CA GLU A 25 1.27 0.84 5.39
C GLU A 25 -0.23 1.15 5.40
N THR A 26 -0.95 0.62 4.42
CA THR A 26 -2.43 0.63 4.39
C THR A 26 -2.95 -0.77 4.68
N THR A 27 -4.03 -0.90 5.46
CA THR A 27 -4.69 -2.18 5.71
C THR A 27 -5.96 -2.29 4.88
N HIS A 28 -6.05 -3.31 4.04
CA HIS A 28 -7.25 -3.64 3.28
C HIS A 28 -7.96 -4.80 3.93
N THR A 29 -9.26 -4.63 4.20
CA THR A 29 -10.07 -5.64 4.88
C THR A 29 -11.01 -6.32 3.90
N SER A 30 -11.11 -7.64 4.00
CA SER A 30 -12.07 -8.43 3.23
C SER A 30 -13.28 -8.79 4.10
N VAL A 31 -14.40 -9.10 3.45
CA VAL A 31 -15.68 -9.40 4.10
C VAL A 31 -15.61 -10.60 5.05
N ASP A 32 -14.67 -11.54 4.84
CA ASP A 32 -14.56 -12.80 5.59
C ASP A 32 -13.56 -12.76 6.75
N GLY A 33 -13.20 -11.56 7.24
CA GLY A 33 -12.26 -11.41 8.37
C GLY A 33 -10.81 -11.70 8.00
N TYR A 34 -10.47 -11.64 6.71
CA TYR A 34 -9.08 -11.60 6.26
C TYR A 34 -8.68 -10.16 5.95
N TYR A 35 -7.40 -9.85 6.12
CA TYR A 35 -6.83 -8.59 5.70
C TYR A 35 -5.48 -8.81 5.02
N HIS A 36 -5.03 -7.81 4.29
CA HIS A 36 -3.63 -7.69 3.92
C HIS A 36 -3.19 -6.25 4.10
N LYS A 37 -1.90 -6.08 4.35
CA LYS A 37 -1.28 -4.76 4.33
C LYS A 37 -0.70 -4.48 2.94
N SER A 38 -0.69 -3.23 2.54
CA SER A 38 -0.05 -2.77 1.32
C SER A 38 0.83 -1.55 1.60
N ILE A 39 1.83 -1.34 0.73
CA ILE A 39 2.56 -0.08 0.65
C ILE A 39 2.38 0.51 -0.75
N ARG A 40 2.27 1.83 -0.82
CA ARG A 40 2.11 2.57 -2.08
C ARG A 40 3.36 3.42 -2.34
N LEU A 41 4.05 3.17 -3.45
CA LEU A 41 5.28 3.88 -3.82
C LEU A 41 5.09 4.64 -5.13
N PRO A 42 5.44 5.95 -5.17
CA PRO A 42 5.38 6.73 -6.40
C PRO A 42 6.56 6.38 -7.32
N VAL A 43 6.30 5.95 -8.54
CA VAL A 43 7.32 5.59 -9.52
C VAL A 43 7.03 6.30 -10.84
N GLY A 44 7.68 7.47 -11.03
CA GLY A 44 7.70 8.17 -12.32
C GLY A 44 6.31 8.50 -12.88
N GLY A 45 5.44 9.07 -12.04
CA GLY A 45 4.05 9.41 -12.39
C GLY A 45 3.03 8.28 -12.18
N LEU A 46 3.47 7.07 -11.86
CA LEU A 46 2.60 5.96 -11.44
C LEU A 46 2.66 5.78 -9.92
N ILE A 47 1.64 5.13 -9.35
CA ILE A 47 1.70 4.60 -7.99
C ILE A 47 1.69 3.08 -8.09
N PHE A 48 2.75 2.44 -7.61
CA PHE A 48 2.77 1.01 -7.43
C PHE A 48 2.31 0.65 -6.03
N GLU A 49 1.32 -0.22 -5.96
CA GLU A 49 0.84 -0.79 -4.72
C GLU A 49 1.34 -2.23 -4.60
N PHE A 50 2.07 -2.49 -3.52
CA PHE A 50 2.61 -3.81 -3.21
C PHE A 50 1.79 -4.43 -2.11
N HIS A 51 1.07 -5.50 -2.44
CA HIS A 51 0.21 -6.21 -1.51
C HIS A 51 1.05 -7.25 -0.75
N GLY A 52 1.02 -7.16 0.57
CA GLY A 52 1.50 -8.21 1.46
C GLY A 52 0.60 -9.45 1.42
N PRO A 53 0.97 -10.51 2.16
CA PRO A 53 0.17 -11.71 2.23
C PRO A 53 -1.21 -11.45 2.85
N ILE A 54 -2.22 -12.14 2.33
CA ILE A 54 -3.55 -12.18 2.95
C ILE A 54 -3.47 -13.06 4.19
N VAL A 55 -3.84 -12.49 5.33
CA VAL A 55 -3.83 -13.14 6.64
C VAL A 55 -5.23 -13.13 7.24
N LYS A 56 -5.56 -14.15 8.04
CA LYS A 56 -6.81 -14.19 8.80
C LYS A 56 -6.65 -13.34 10.06
N ALA A 57 -7.56 -12.40 10.29
CA ALA A 57 -7.53 -11.59 11.49
C ALA A 57 -7.71 -12.46 12.74
N ALA A 58 -6.88 -12.22 13.76
CA ALA A 58 -7.17 -12.72 15.10
C ALA A 58 -8.33 -11.90 15.71
N GLU A 59 -9.02 -12.47 16.72
CA GLU A 59 -10.08 -11.76 17.44
C GLU A 59 -9.53 -10.44 18.02
N GLY A 60 -10.05 -9.30 17.55
CA GLY A 60 -9.68 -7.95 18.00
C GLY A 60 -8.69 -7.17 17.13
N GLU A 61 -8.04 -7.78 16.12
CA GLU A 61 -7.01 -7.07 15.31
C GLU A 61 -7.57 -6.04 14.32
N LEU A 62 -8.82 -6.21 13.87
CA LEU A 62 -9.43 -5.32 12.89
C LEU A 62 -9.93 -4.00 13.51
N GLU A 63 -10.12 -3.95 14.84
CA GLU A 63 -10.62 -2.75 15.53
C GLU A 63 -9.58 -1.61 15.61
N ASP A 64 -8.28 -1.94 15.52
CA ASP A 64 -7.17 -0.97 15.60
C ASP A 64 -6.69 -0.50 14.21
N SER A 65 -7.22 -1.08 13.12
CA SER A 65 -6.68 -0.89 11.75
C SER A 65 -7.20 0.35 11.01
N GLY A 66 -8.07 1.16 11.63
CA GLY A 66 -8.67 2.34 11.02
C GLY A 66 -9.62 2.02 9.85
N PRO A 67 -10.39 2.99 9.34
CA PRO A 67 -11.30 2.73 8.21
C PRO A 67 -10.50 2.52 6.92
N ASP A 68 -10.87 1.48 6.17
CA ASP A 68 -10.34 1.20 4.83
C ASP A 68 -10.55 2.45 3.93
N PRO A 69 -9.48 3.06 3.39
CA PRO A 69 -9.59 4.28 2.59
C PRO A 69 -10.38 4.08 1.29
N ASP A 70 -10.52 2.84 0.79
CA ASP A 70 -11.24 2.54 -0.45
C ASP A 70 -12.75 2.33 -0.24
N LEU A 71 -13.21 2.14 1.01
CA LEU A 71 -14.64 2.10 1.37
C LEU A 71 -15.32 3.48 1.37
N ARG A 72 -14.58 4.56 1.10
CA ARG A 72 -15.12 5.94 0.99
C ARG A 72 -15.58 6.32 -0.42
N ALA A 73 -15.42 5.44 -1.42
CA ALA A 73 -15.67 5.76 -2.82
C ALA A 73 -16.89 5.04 -3.46
N SER A 74 -17.84 4.55 -2.65
CA SER A 74 -19.08 3.89 -3.13
C SER A 74 -20.34 4.61 -2.70
#